data_AF-A0A3N7EDE8-F1
#
_entry.id   AF-A0A3N7EDE8-F1
#
_cell.length_a   1.000
_cell.length_b   1.000
_cell.length_c   1.000
_cell.angle_alpha   90.00
_cell.angle_beta   90.00
_cell.angle_gamma   90.00
#
_symmetry.space_group_name_H-M   'P 1'
#
loop_
_entity.id
_entity.type
_entity.pdbx_description
1 polymer ?
#
loop_
_entity_poly.entity_id
_entity_poly.type
_entity_poly.pdbx_seq_one_letter_code
_entity_poly.pdbx_strand_id
1 'polypeptide(L)'
;MPVLADSKEEEKGVQLLDLSLPRSLSVLQDWARRERPSRLQAWVFEGLLARRTAEQALAALGIEAEIRSAYKPILHAFLEQYGLDGAAYREANQTGDALLEIRLPASLAQRLRMEAYPLAGLLRNTALSFVEDASLAPDEVRVRWGGQDLSPIFVPLRSDGAGASATAWLRAWAAEDLISDGPLLGDDYQGAAEAVFAAVAAHAWGEAEPFFDRLLIDIEIGGIEEKLDFGDELMSTREALHEELYFGLLEFFQQRAGRPEGDRLLRPGQIVPMILAGDAEQTRVRVHLAPHPVLALAPPRADAALLQGLADCAAPLTPEQVWSALEALAEQTVGVERFGVRSVQGRPLPGFYRPGRRAGVVISAGQHANECSGVVGALRGAAQLLQQDSQAHLALLPLENPDGAALHQALCQQQPEHMHHAARFTALGDDLEVRQAPAPLYEKAARLEAVARCEAGLHFSLHGYPAHEWTRPLSGYLPPGYASWAIPRGFFLIMRHHPGRDPWPFLRALTAGLAQDARLVDFNARQYRMWQAHWGELPMTVLNGVGCVVAEDSRSSVPFTLISEYPDETVYGPAFQLAQQTQTRAVVLACELFWQGLLSS
;
A
#
# COMPACT_ATOMS: atom_id res chain seq x y z
N MET A 1 15.65 20.94 -2.63
CA MET A 1 15.44 22.20 -3.38
C MET A 1 15.80 21.96 -4.84
N PRO A 2 14.93 22.30 -5.80
CA PRO A 2 13.60 22.89 -5.66
C PRO A 2 12.54 21.77 -5.56
N VAL A 3 11.64 21.69 -4.57
CA VAL A 3 10.51 22.60 -4.26
C VAL A 3 9.72 22.92 -5.51
N LEU A 4 8.51 22.35 -5.61
CA LEU A 4 7.44 22.74 -6.53
C LEU A 4 6.99 24.19 -6.24
N ALA A 5 7.86 25.16 -6.47
CA ALA A 5 7.54 26.59 -6.40
C ALA A 5 8.32 27.39 -7.44
N ASP A 6 7.55 28.01 -8.33
CA ASP A 6 7.85 29.19 -9.14
C ASP A 6 9.20 29.20 -9.89
N SER A 7 9.26 28.44 -10.98
CA SER A 7 10.01 28.86 -12.16
C SER A 7 9.03 29.17 -13.28
N LYS A 8 8.86 30.47 -13.55
CA LYS A 8 8.22 31.02 -14.76
C LYS A 8 8.93 30.53 -16.01
N GLU A 9 8.56 29.34 -16.48
CA GLU A 9 8.62 28.79 -17.85
C GLU A 9 8.39 27.27 -17.77
N GLU A 10 7.25 26.83 -17.21
CA GLU A 10 6.78 25.46 -17.42
C GLU A 10 6.09 25.39 -18.80
N GLU A 11 6.53 24.46 -19.65
CA GLU A 11 5.75 24.02 -20.81
C GLU A 11 4.34 23.68 -20.32
N LYS A 12 3.36 24.48 -20.74
CA LYS A 12 1.97 24.41 -20.27
C LYS A 12 1.43 22.99 -20.41
N GLY A 13 1.25 22.30 -19.28
CA GLY A 13 0.46 21.08 -19.20
C GLY A 13 -0.98 21.31 -19.68
N VAL A 14 -1.67 20.24 -20.07
CA VAL A 14 -3.09 20.33 -20.49
C VAL A 14 -3.98 20.19 -19.27
N GLN A 15 -4.65 21.26 -18.88
CA GLN A 15 -5.60 21.27 -17.78
C GLN A 15 -6.90 20.54 -18.20
N LEU A 16 -7.27 19.49 -17.48
CA LEU A 16 -8.51 18.72 -17.68
C LEU A 16 -9.62 19.17 -16.73
N LEU A 17 -9.25 19.59 -15.51
CA LEU A 17 -10.20 19.98 -14.47
C LEU A 17 -9.59 21.01 -13.51
N ASP A 18 -10.40 21.97 -13.08
CA ASP A 18 -10.13 22.86 -11.95
C ASP A 18 -11.47 23.31 -11.37
N LEU A 19 -11.78 22.81 -10.19
CA LEU A 19 -13.08 23.02 -9.57
C LEU A 19 -12.96 23.15 -8.05
N SER A 20 -14.05 23.60 -7.45
CA SER A 20 -14.16 23.71 -6.00
C SER A 20 -15.51 23.21 -5.53
N LEU A 21 -15.49 22.34 -4.54
CA LEU A 21 -16.68 21.72 -3.96
C LEU A 21 -16.90 22.26 -2.54
N PRO A 22 -18.16 22.48 -2.12
CA PRO A 22 -18.46 22.74 -0.71
C PRO A 22 -18.12 21.51 0.14
N ARG A 23 -17.55 21.71 1.32
CA ARG A 23 -17.28 20.63 2.28
C ARG A 23 -18.57 19.90 2.67
N SER A 24 -18.50 18.59 2.92
CA SER A 24 -19.62 17.77 3.39
C SER A 24 -20.33 18.37 4.61
N LEU A 25 -19.57 18.88 5.60
CA LEU A 25 -20.14 19.51 6.79
C LEU A 25 -20.83 20.85 6.49
N SER A 26 -20.34 21.62 5.50
CA SER A 26 -21.00 22.84 5.05
C SER A 26 -22.33 22.52 4.35
N VAL A 27 -22.34 21.51 3.49
CA VAL A 27 -23.56 21.01 2.83
C VAL A 27 -24.59 20.56 3.86
N LEU A 28 -24.17 19.80 4.88
CA LEU A 28 -25.03 19.36 5.98
C LEU A 28 -25.61 20.55 6.77
N GLN A 29 -24.78 21.54 7.12
CA GLN A 29 -25.24 22.72 7.86
C GLN A 29 -26.20 23.58 7.06
N ASP A 30 -25.94 23.79 5.77
CA ASP A 30 -26.84 24.56 4.89
C ASP A 30 -28.17 23.86 4.70
N TRP A 31 -28.15 22.53 4.56
CA TRP A 31 -29.36 21.72 4.57
C TRP A 31 -30.14 21.89 5.88
N ALA A 32 -29.46 21.77 7.03
CA ALA A 32 -30.09 21.88 8.35
C ALA A 32 -30.67 23.28 8.63
N ARG A 33 -30.03 24.35 8.15
CA ARG A 33 -30.56 25.74 8.24
C ARG A 33 -31.86 25.91 7.47
N ARG A 34 -31.99 25.23 6.32
CA ARG A 34 -33.17 25.28 5.45
C ARG A 34 -34.32 24.46 6.02
N GLU A 35 -34.07 23.19 6.35
CA GLU A 35 -35.12 22.25 6.75
C GLU A 35 -35.50 22.35 8.23
N ARG A 36 -34.59 22.86 9.08
CA ARG A 36 -34.77 23.03 10.54
C ARG A 36 -35.28 21.78 11.26
N PRO A 37 -34.58 20.63 11.14
CA PRO A 37 -34.94 19.44 11.91
C PRO A 37 -34.81 19.70 13.43
N SER A 38 -35.56 18.96 14.25
CA SER A 38 -35.32 18.94 15.69
C SER A 38 -34.10 18.09 16.04
N ARG A 39 -33.89 17.01 15.29
CA ARG A 39 -32.77 16.07 15.47
C ARG A 39 -32.21 15.63 14.12
N LEU A 40 -30.90 15.41 14.03
CA LEU A 40 -30.26 14.76 12.90
C LEU A 40 -29.15 13.80 13.31
N GLN A 41 -28.95 12.77 12.49
CA GLN A 41 -27.78 11.91 12.48
C GLN A 41 -27.15 11.97 11.10
N ALA A 42 -25.82 12.10 11.01
CA ALA A 42 -25.11 12.10 9.74
C ALA A 42 -23.88 11.22 9.79
N TRP A 43 -23.47 10.70 8.64
CA TRP A 43 -22.22 9.97 8.45
C TRP A 43 -21.44 10.65 7.34
N VAL A 44 -20.22 11.08 7.62
CA VAL A 44 -19.36 11.81 6.68
C VAL A 44 -17.91 11.33 6.78
N PHE A 45 -17.09 11.60 5.78
CA PHE A 45 -15.67 11.20 5.74
C PHE A 45 -14.73 12.14 6.53
N GLU A 46 -15.29 13.00 7.37
CA GLU A 46 -14.57 14.06 8.09
C GLU A 46 -14.04 13.59 9.45
N GLY A 47 -12.89 14.14 9.85
CA GLY A 47 -12.25 13.86 11.13
C GLY A 47 -13.11 14.20 12.35
N LEU A 48 -12.82 13.55 13.48
CA LEU A 48 -13.60 13.67 14.72
C LEU A 48 -13.76 15.14 15.17
N LEU A 49 -12.69 15.93 15.18
CA LEU A 49 -12.74 17.32 15.63
C LEU A 49 -13.66 18.18 14.74
N ALA A 50 -13.62 17.98 13.42
CA ALA A 50 -14.47 18.71 12.48
C ALA A 50 -15.96 18.33 12.68
N ARG A 51 -16.25 17.04 12.86
CA ARG A 51 -17.59 16.54 13.18
C ARG A 51 -18.13 17.13 14.49
N ARG A 52 -17.34 17.13 15.58
CA ARG A 52 -17.76 17.73 16.87
C ARG A 52 -17.98 19.23 16.77
N THR A 53 -17.17 19.94 15.98
CA THR A 53 -17.36 21.38 15.74
C THR A 53 -18.68 21.65 15.01
N ALA A 54 -19.01 20.84 14.01
CA ALA A 54 -20.28 20.95 13.29
C ALA A 54 -21.50 20.63 14.18
N GLU A 55 -21.40 19.62 15.06
CA GLU A 55 -22.44 19.33 16.06
C GLU A 55 -22.70 20.52 16.98
N GLN A 56 -21.65 21.18 17.48
CA GLN A 56 -21.79 22.38 18.30
C GLN A 56 -22.45 23.54 17.55
N ALA A 57 -22.10 23.74 16.28
CA ALA A 57 -22.72 24.75 15.43
C ALA A 57 -24.21 24.48 15.19
N LEU A 58 -24.60 23.21 15.04
CA LEU A 58 -26.00 22.79 14.89
C LEU A 58 -26.77 22.92 16.22
N ALA A 59 -26.15 22.59 17.35
CA ALA A 59 -26.73 22.76 18.67
C ALA A 59 -27.04 24.24 18.98
N ALA A 60 -26.20 25.17 18.51
CA ALA A 60 -26.46 26.61 18.61
C ALA A 60 -27.70 27.07 17.81
N LEU A 61 -28.15 26.26 16.84
CA LEU A 61 -29.40 26.47 16.08
C LEU A 61 -30.60 25.73 16.71
N GLY A 62 -30.42 25.07 17.87
CA GLY A 62 -31.46 24.29 18.52
C GLY A 62 -31.68 22.89 17.93
N ILE A 63 -30.71 22.37 17.17
CA ILE A 63 -30.77 21.08 16.51
C ILE A 63 -29.92 20.07 17.29
N GLU A 64 -30.51 18.96 17.73
CA GLU A 64 -29.75 17.84 18.31
C GLU A 64 -29.06 17.06 17.18
N ALA A 65 -27.73 17.10 17.11
CA ALA A 65 -26.96 16.49 16.02
C ALA A 65 -25.98 15.44 16.54
N GLU A 66 -25.90 14.32 15.83
CA GLU A 66 -24.87 13.30 16.02
C GLU A 66 -24.23 12.95 14.67
N ILE A 67 -22.95 13.29 14.49
CA ILE A 67 -22.22 13.15 13.24
C ILE A 67 -21.12 12.10 13.45
N ARG A 68 -21.23 10.99 12.72
CA ARG A 68 -20.36 9.82 12.76
C ARG A 68 -19.48 9.73 11.52
N SER A 69 -18.49 8.83 11.56
CA SER A 69 -17.67 8.53 10.39
C SER A 69 -18.43 7.65 9.40
N ALA A 70 -18.42 8.03 8.11
CA ALA A 70 -18.81 7.15 7.00
C ALA A 70 -17.68 6.16 6.62
N TYR A 71 -16.44 6.47 7.00
CA TYR A 71 -15.28 5.60 6.82
C TYR A 71 -15.13 4.69 8.04
N LYS A 72 -15.07 3.37 7.84
CA LYS A 72 -14.90 2.37 8.91
C LYS A 72 -15.83 2.58 10.12
N PRO A 73 -17.16 2.68 9.92
CA PRO A 73 -18.12 2.97 10.98
C PRO A 73 -18.03 1.99 12.16
N ILE A 74 -17.67 0.73 11.91
CA ILE A 74 -17.50 -0.28 12.98
C ILE A 74 -16.34 0.11 13.90
N LEU A 75 -15.14 0.33 13.34
CA LEU A 75 -13.98 0.72 14.14
C LEU A 75 -14.23 2.04 14.88
N HIS A 76 -14.76 3.06 14.19
CA HIS A 76 -15.06 4.35 14.80
C HIS A 76 -16.11 4.26 15.92
N ALA A 77 -17.05 3.32 15.88
CA ALA A 77 -17.96 3.09 17.01
C ALA A 77 -17.19 2.67 18.29
N PHE A 78 -16.14 1.85 18.17
CA PHE A 78 -15.31 1.49 19.33
C PHE A 78 -14.39 2.62 19.78
N LEU A 79 -13.84 3.39 18.84
CA LEU A 79 -12.98 4.53 19.17
C LEU A 79 -13.75 5.68 19.81
N GLU A 80 -14.99 5.94 19.38
CA GLU A 80 -15.71 7.18 19.72
C GLU A 80 -16.93 6.99 20.61
N GLN A 81 -17.70 5.91 20.40
CA GLN A 81 -19.00 5.71 21.05
C GLN A 81 -18.91 4.79 22.26
N TYR A 82 -18.40 3.57 22.07
CA TYR A 82 -18.27 2.59 23.16
C TYR A 82 -17.05 2.89 24.02
N GLY A 83 -15.97 3.38 23.40
CA GLY A 83 -14.70 3.71 24.02
C GLY A 83 -13.89 2.48 24.42
N LEU A 84 -12.64 2.41 23.97
CA LEU A 84 -11.69 1.36 24.35
C LEU A 84 -11.11 1.53 25.77
N ASP A 85 -11.52 2.58 26.47
CA ASP A 85 -11.23 2.81 27.90
C ASP A 85 -12.52 3.04 28.71
N GLY A 86 -13.70 2.84 28.11
CA GLY A 86 -15.01 3.12 28.70
C GLY A 86 -15.37 2.25 29.91
N ALA A 87 -16.47 2.57 30.60
CA ALA A 87 -16.92 1.77 31.75
C ALA A 87 -17.23 0.32 31.35
N ALA A 88 -17.91 0.11 30.22
CA ALA A 88 -18.19 -1.22 29.67
C ALA A 88 -16.91 -1.99 29.33
N TYR A 89 -15.92 -1.32 28.70
CA TYR A 89 -14.61 -1.90 28.45
C TYR A 89 -13.90 -2.30 29.75
N ARG A 90 -13.85 -1.42 30.74
CA ARG A 90 -13.19 -1.67 32.02
C ARG A 90 -13.89 -2.76 32.82
N GLU A 91 -15.21 -2.84 32.77
CA GLU A 91 -16.00 -3.91 33.41
C GLU A 91 -15.72 -5.26 32.76
N ALA A 92 -15.76 -5.32 31.42
CA ALA A 92 -15.44 -6.53 30.67
C ALA A 92 -13.99 -7.00 30.92
N ASN A 93 -13.01 -6.10 30.90
CA ASN A 93 -11.60 -6.45 31.03
C ASN A 93 -11.11 -6.72 32.46
N GLN A 94 -11.98 -6.65 33.48
CA GLN A 94 -11.60 -6.99 34.86
C GLN A 94 -11.32 -8.49 35.08
N THR A 95 -11.99 -9.36 34.32
CA THR A 95 -11.97 -10.82 34.55
C THR A 95 -10.99 -11.56 33.65
N GLY A 96 -10.45 -10.91 32.61
CA GLY A 96 -9.52 -11.51 31.65
C GLY A 96 -10.16 -12.43 30.59
N ASP A 97 -11.45 -12.72 30.69
CA ASP A 97 -12.18 -13.66 29.82
C ASP A 97 -13.29 -12.98 28.98
N ALA A 98 -13.23 -11.66 28.79
CA ALA A 98 -14.25 -10.95 28.03
C ALA A 98 -14.25 -11.34 26.55
N LEU A 99 -15.45 -11.52 26.01
CA LEU A 99 -15.70 -11.72 24.58
C LEU A 99 -16.43 -10.49 24.02
N LEU A 100 -15.90 -9.97 22.92
CA LEU A 100 -16.58 -9.05 22.01
C LEU A 100 -17.08 -9.85 20.80
N GLU A 101 -18.40 -9.96 20.69
CA GLU A 101 -19.08 -10.59 19.57
C GLU A 101 -19.65 -9.50 18.67
N ILE A 102 -19.21 -9.47 17.40
CA ILE A 102 -19.75 -8.60 16.36
C ILE A 102 -20.52 -9.47 15.37
N ARG A 103 -21.84 -9.27 15.28
CA ARG A 103 -22.69 -9.95 14.31
C ARG A 103 -22.80 -9.12 13.04
N LEU A 104 -22.51 -9.77 11.91
CA LEU A 104 -22.40 -9.15 10.60
C LEU A 104 -23.42 -9.76 9.63
N PRO A 105 -23.98 -8.97 8.70
CA PRO A 105 -24.78 -9.50 7.61
C PRO A 105 -23.93 -10.44 6.75
N ALA A 106 -24.41 -11.66 6.52
CA ALA A 106 -23.65 -12.71 5.84
C ALA A 106 -23.15 -12.29 4.44
N SER A 107 -23.92 -11.46 3.72
CA SER A 107 -23.56 -10.97 2.38
C SER A 107 -22.35 -10.04 2.34
N LEU A 108 -22.02 -9.37 3.45
CA LEU A 108 -20.92 -8.40 3.55
C LEU A 108 -19.93 -8.74 4.67
N ALA A 109 -19.99 -9.96 5.22
CA ALA A 109 -19.23 -10.34 6.40
C ALA A 109 -17.73 -10.09 6.25
N GLN A 110 -17.11 -10.53 5.15
CA GLN A 110 -15.67 -10.34 4.95
C GLN A 110 -15.29 -8.86 4.87
N ARG A 111 -16.07 -8.05 4.14
CA ARG A 111 -15.86 -6.60 4.05
C ARG A 111 -15.92 -5.94 5.43
N LEU A 112 -16.96 -6.25 6.21
CA LEU A 112 -17.18 -5.62 7.51
C LEU A 112 -16.20 -6.09 8.59
N ARG A 113 -15.65 -7.32 8.49
CA ARG A 113 -14.50 -7.73 9.31
C ARG A 113 -13.28 -6.82 9.10
N MET A 114 -13.08 -6.39 7.86
CA MET A 114 -11.98 -5.50 7.46
C MET A 114 -12.26 -4.04 7.84
N GLU A 115 -13.51 -3.57 7.70
CA GLU A 115 -13.89 -2.27 8.28
C GLU A 115 -13.68 -2.18 9.80
N ALA A 116 -13.64 -3.32 10.49
CA ALA A 116 -13.30 -3.42 11.91
C ALA A 116 -11.79 -3.59 12.20
N TYR A 117 -10.94 -3.87 11.21
CA TYR A 117 -9.49 -3.93 11.43
C TYR A 117 -8.94 -2.55 11.85
N PRO A 118 -7.98 -2.42 12.79
CA PRO A 118 -7.25 -3.46 13.52
C PRO A 118 -7.81 -3.73 14.92
N LEU A 119 -9.13 -3.75 15.12
CA LEU A 119 -9.76 -3.82 16.45
C LEU A 119 -9.22 -4.95 17.34
N ALA A 120 -8.90 -6.14 16.80
CA ALA A 120 -8.31 -7.23 17.59
C ALA A 120 -6.98 -6.85 18.26
N GLY A 121 -6.21 -5.95 17.66
CA GLY A 121 -4.95 -5.45 18.20
C GLY A 121 -5.13 -4.34 19.23
N LEU A 122 -6.23 -3.60 19.14
CA LEU A 122 -6.60 -2.54 20.08
C LEU A 122 -7.27 -3.09 21.35
N LEU A 123 -7.88 -4.27 21.25
CA LEU A 123 -8.46 -4.99 22.38
C LEU A 123 -7.35 -5.71 23.18
N ARG A 124 -7.12 -5.31 24.43
CA ARG A 124 -6.01 -5.85 25.22
C ARG A 124 -6.29 -7.26 25.79
N ASN A 125 -7.35 -7.39 26.60
CA ASN A 125 -7.73 -8.64 27.28
C ASN A 125 -9.14 -9.10 26.89
N THR A 126 -9.59 -8.74 25.69
CA THR A 126 -10.91 -9.10 25.16
C THR A 126 -10.72 -9.88 23.88
N ALA A 127 -11.28 -11.09 23.82
CA ALA A 127 -11.32 -11.86 22.58
C ALA A 127 -12.31 -11.24 21.59
N LEU A 128 -11.95 -11.19 20.31
CA LEU A 128 -12.84 -10.74 19.23
C LEU A 128 -13.40 -11.95 18.48
N SER A 129 -14.71 -11.97 18.28
CA SER A 129 -15.41 -12.96 17.46
C SER A 129 -16.38 -12.29 16.50
N PHE A 130 -16.29 -12.66 15.23
CA PHE A 130 -17.24 -12.27 14.20
C PHE A 130 -18.23 -13.41 13.95
N VAL A 131 -19.53 -13.10 13.98
CA VAL A 131 -20.60 -14.08 13.74
C VAL A 131 -21.41 -13.61 12.55
N GLU A 132 -21.61 -14.49 11.56
CA GLU A 132 -22.44 -14.19 10.40
C GLU A 132 -23.92 -14.42 10.76
N ASP A 133 -24.76 -13.45 10.45
CA ASP A 133 -26.20 -13.49 10.70
C ASP A 133 -26.95 -13.06 9.43
N ALA A 134 -27.59 -14.03 8.78
CA ALA A 134 -28.33 -13.82 7.54
C ALA A 134 -29.64 -13.04 7.73
N SER A 135 -30.07 -12.79 8.97
CA SER A 135 -31.26 -11.99 9.27
C SER A 135 -31.00 -10.48 9.31
N LEU A 136 -29.73 -10.07 9.38
CA LEU A 136 -29.34 -8.66 9.43
C LEU A 136 -29.42 -8.02 8.04
N ALA A 137 -29.88 -6.77 8.00
CA ALA A 137 -29.78 -5.95 6.80
C ALA A 137 -28.30 -5.64 6.46
N PRO A 138 -27.95 -5.39 5.19
CA PRO A 138 -26.57 -5.12 4.78
C PRO A 138 -25.89 -3.94 5.48
N ASP A 139 -26.68 -2.99 5.99
CA ASP A 139 -26.27 -1.76 6.66
C ASP A 139 -26.35 -1.86 8.20
N GLU A 140 -26.60 -3.04 8.75
CA GLU A 140 -26.84 -3.26 10.19
C GLU A 140 -25.79 -4.18 10.82
N VAL A 141 -25.15 -3.70 11.89
CA VAL A 141 -24.20 -4.50 12.69
C VAL A 141 -24.64 -4.51 14.15
N ARG A 142 -24.65 -5.70 14.75
CA ARG A 142 -24.98 -5.89 16.18
C ARG A 142 -23.73 -6.21 16.97
N VAL A 143 -23.62 -5.61 18.15
CA VAL A 143 -22.45 -5.74 19.01
C VAL A 143 -22.88 -6.21 20.39
N ARG A 144 -22.21 -7.25 20.89
CA ARG A 144 -22.37 -7.75 22.25
C ARG A 144 -21.01 -7.84 22.94
N TRP A 145 -20.86 -7.20 24.08
CA TRP A 145 -19.62 -7.15 24.84
C TRP A 145 -19.83 -7.70 26.25
N GLY A 146 -19.11 -8.75 26.62
CA GLY A 146 -19.19 -9.32 27.97
C GLY A 146 -20.60 -9.82 28.31
N GLY A 147 -21.36 -10.24 27.29
CA GLY A 147 -22.75 -10.67 27.41
C GLY A 147 -23.79 -9.54 27.39
N GLN A 148 -23.38 -8.28 27.36
CA GLN A 148 -24.29 -7.12 27.23
C GLN A 148 -24.45 -6.70 25.76
N ASP A 149 -25.69 -6.54 25.31
CA ASP A 149 -25.99 -6.00 23.99
C ASP A 149 -25.76 -4.48 23.99
N LEU A 150 -25.02 -4.00 23.00
CA LEU A 150 -24.77 -2.57 22.79
C LEU A 150 -25.69 -2.01 21.69
N SER A 151 -25.75 -0.68 21.61
CA SER A 151 -26.47 0.02 20.54
C SER A 151 -25.99 -0.48 19.17
N PRO A 152 -26.89 -0.77 18.21
CA PRO A 152 -26.49 -1.22 16.87
C PRO A 152 -25.66 -0.16 16.14
N ILE A 153 -24.80 -0.61 15.24
CA ILE A 153 -24.02 0.24 14.34
C ILE A 153 -24.71 0.25 12.98
N PHE A 154 -24.96 1.44 12.46
CA PHE A 154 -25.39 1.63 11.08
C PHE A 154 -24.17 1.87 10.19
N VAL A 155 -24.11 1.13 9.07
CA VAL A 155 -23.06 1.22 8.05
C VAL A 155 -23.66 1.89 6.81
N PRO A 156 -23.27 3.14 6.46
CA PRO A 156 -23.87 3.85 5.35
C PRO A 156 -23.36 3.34 4.00
N LEU A 157 -24.22 2.64 3.26
CA LEU A 157 -23.87 1.98 2.00
C LEU A 157 -24.71 2.46 0.83
N ARG A 158 -24.06 2.64 -0.31
CA ARG A 158 -24.68 2.80 -1.63
C ARG A 158 -24.58 1.48 -2.39
N SER A 159 -25.70 0.99 -2.90
CA SER A 159 -25.69 -0.11 -3.87
C SER A 159 -25.13 0.37 -5.21
N ASP A 160 -24.10 -0.28 -5.71
CA ASP A 160 -23.49 0.00 -7.01
C ASP A 160 -23.11 -1.31 -7.72
N GLY A 161 -22.60 -1.20 -8.96
CA GLY A 161 -22.16 -2.35 -9.75
C GLY A 161 -21.01 -3.15 -9.12
N ALA A 162 -20.32 -2.59 -8.11
CA ALA A 162 -19.24 -3.24 -7.37
C ALA A 162 -19.73 -3.99 -6.10
N GLY A 163 -21.04 -3.96 -5.82
CA GLY A 163 -21.66 -4.62 -4.67
C GLY A 163 -22.26 -3.61 -3.71
N ALA A 164 -21.43 -2.98 -2.89
CA ALA A 164 -21.82 -1.92 -1.95
C ALA A 164 -20.63 -1.06 -1.52
N SER A 165 -20.69 0.25 -1.79
CA SER A 165 -19.63 1.20 -1.43
C SER A 165 -20.04 2.09 -0.27
N ALA A 166 -19.05 2.56 0.49
CA ALA A 166 -19.28 3.56 1.53
C ALA A 166 -19.83 4.85 0.91
N THR A 167 -20.73 5.52 1.62
CA THR A 167 -21.30 6.80 1.17
C THR A 167 -21.58 7.70 2.37
N ALA A 168 -21.60 9.01 2.15
CA ALA A 168 -22.09 9.93 3.17
C ALA A 168 -23.61 9.78 3.32
N TRP A 169 -24.14 9.92 4.53
CA TRP A 169 -25.55 9.64 4.82
C TRP A 169 -26.16 10.67 5.77
N LEU A 170 -27.45 10.95 5.61
CA LEU A 170 -28.24 11.83 6.48
C LEU A 170 -29.53 11.15 6.91
N ARG A 171 -29.79 11.19 8.21
CA ARG A 171 -31.10 10.95 8.82
C ARG A 171 -31.53 12.18 9.60
N ALA A 172 -32.76 12.64 9.41
CA ALA A 172 -33.25 13.83 10.10
C ALA A 172 -34.73 13.71 10.45
N TRP A 173 -35.09 14.30 11.59
CA TRP A 173 -36.44 14.26 12.15
C TRP A 173 -36.97 15.65 12.45
N ALA A 174 -38.26 15.85 12.21
CA ALA A 174 -39.03 16.98 12.73
C ALA A 174 -39.95 16.45 13.85
N ALA A 175 -39.59 16.73 15.09
CA ALA A 175 -40.08 15.99 16.26
C ALA A 175 -39.84 14.48 16.09
N GLU A 176 -40.91 13.69 15.92
CA GLU A 176 -40.85 12.24 15.74
C GLU A 176 -40.90 11.82 14.25
N ASP A 177 -41.26 12.73 13.35
CA ASP A 177 -41.44 12.43 11.94
C ASP A 177 -40.09 12.41 11.20
N LEU A 178 -39.75 11.28 10.58
CA LEU A 178 -38.56 11.14 9.73
C LEU A 178 -38.77 11.93 8.43
N ILE A 179 -37.99 13.00 8.24
CA ILE A 179 -38.09 13.88 7.07
C ILE A 179 -37.01 13.63 6.02
N SER A 180 -35.94 12.92 6.38
CA SER A 180 -34.88 12.52 5.46
C SER A 180 -34.20 11.26 5.98
N ASP A 181 -33.95 10.31 5.07
CA ASP A 181 -33.12 9.12 5.29
C ASP A 181 -32.55 8.70 3.94
N GLY A 182 -31.26 8.98 3.73
CA GLY A 182 -30.62 8.69 2.45
C GLY A 182 -29.20 9.26 2.33
N PRO A 183 -28.54 9.02 1.17
CA PRO A 183 -27.22 9.59 0.90
C PRO A 183 -27.21 11.11 1.02
N LEU A 184 -26.14 11.66 1.61
CA LEU A 184 -25.92 13.10 1.68
C LEU A 184 -25.46 13.60 0.31
N LEU A 185 -26.38 14.13 -0.48
CA LEU A 185 -26.07 14.64 -1.81
C LEU A 185 -25.12 15.84 -1.74
N GLY A 186 -24.06 15.81 -2.55
CA GLY A 186 -23.08 16.88 -2.66
C GLY A 186 -21.93 16.77 -1.64
N ASP A 187 -21.72 15.60 -1.03
CA ASP A 187 -20.51 15.36 -0.25
C ASP A 187 -19.26 15.50 -1.14
N ASP A 188 -18.23 16.16 -0.59
CA ASP A 188 -17.03 16.50 -1.33
C ASP A 188 -16.08 15.32 -1.53
N TYR A 189 -16.15 14.30 -0.68
CA TYR A 189 -15.28 13.13 -0.77
C TYR A 189 -15.62 12.30 -2.01
N GLN A 190 -16.88 11.89 -2.15
CA GLN A 190 -17.37 11.18 -3.32
C GLN A 190 -17.41 12.12 -4.54
N GLY A 191 -17.83 13.37 -4.35
CA GLY A 191 -17.91 14.36 -5.42
C GLY A 191 -16.56 14.66 -6.08
N ALA A 192 -15.47 14.70 -5.30
CA ALA A 192 -14.13 14.88 -5.84
C ALA A 192 -13.70 13.70 -6.72
N ALA A 193 -13.92 12.46 -6.26
CA ALA A 193 -13.60 11.26 -7.04
C ALA A 193 -14.41 11.20 -8.34
N GLU A 194 -15.73 11.40 -8.27
CA GLU A 194 -16.63 11.40 -9.43
C GLU A 194 -16.24 12.48 -10.45
N ALA A 195 -15.83 13.67 -10.00
CA ALA A 195 -15.40 14.74 -10.89
C ALA A 195 -14.09 14.42 -11.63
N VAL A 196 -13.12 13.78 -10.95
CA VAL A 196 -11.88 13.31 -11.59
C VAL A 196 -12.19 12.27 -12.66
N PHE A 197 -12.98 11.23 -12.33
CA PHE A 197 -13.37 10.19 -13.29
C PHE A 197 -14.12 10.79 -14.49
N ALA A 198 -15.04 11.73 -14.26
CA ALA A 198 -15.78 12.39 -15.32
C ALA A 198 -14.85 13.21 -16.25
N ALA A 199 -13.89 13.96 -15.69
CA ALA A 199 -12.93 14.74 -16.47
C ALA A 199 -12.02 13.84 -17.33
N VAL A 200 -11.53 12.74 -16.77
CA VAL A 200 -10.72 11.76 -17.50
C VAL A 200 -11.54 11.07 -18.60
N ALA A 201 -12.77 10.67 -18.31
CA ALA A 201 -13.65 10.02 -19.28
C ALA A 201 -14.05 10.95 -20.44
N ALA A 202 -14.20 12.25 -20.17
CA ALA A 202 -14.53 13.25 -21.18
C ALA A 202 -13.33 13.64 -22.08
N HIS A 203 -12.10 13.35 -21.66
CA HIS A 203 -10.92 13.65 -22.45
C HIS A 203 -10.75 12.69 -23.64
N ALA A 204 -10.38 13.23 -24.79
CA ALA A 204 -10.15 12.46 -26.01
C ALA A 204 -8.73 11.88 -26.04
N TRP A 205 -8.53 10.72 -25.42
CA TRP A 205 -7.24 10.02 -25.45
C TRP A 205 -6.93 9.44 -26.83
N GLY A 206 -5.63 9.31 -27.14
CA GLY A 206 -5.18 8.58 -28.33
C GLY A 206 -5.53 7.08 -28.30
N GLU A 207 -5.28 6.42 -29.44
CA GLU A 207 -5.57 4.98 -29.63
C GLU A 207 -4.40 4.06 -29.21
N ALA A 208 -3.22 4.62 -28.95
CA ALA A 208 -2.02 3.85 -28.63
C ALA A 208 -1.54 4.12 -27.20
N GLU A 209 -1.09 3.05 -26.55
CA GLU A 209 -0.42 3.09 -25.25
C GLU A 209 1.07 3.50 -25.41
N PRO A 210 1.63 4.33 -24.50
CA PRO A 210 0.96 5.02 -23.40
C PRO A 210 0.08 6.18 -23.88
N PHE A 211 -1.04 6.39 -23.17
CA PHE A 211 -2.00 7.44 -23.51
C PHE A 211 -1.51 8.84 -23.11
N PHE A 212 -0.64 8.91 -22.09
CA PHE A 212 -0.04 10.13 -21.56
C PHE A 212 1.29 9.80 -20.87
N ASP A 213 2.12 10.82 -20.65
CA ASP A 213 3.32 10.69 -19.82
C ASP A 213 2.94 10.68 -18.34
N ARG A 214 2.27 11.75 -17.88
CA ARG A 214 1.80 11.89 -16.50
C ARG A 214 0.40 12.51 -16.44
N LEU A 215 -0.49 11.88 -15.68
CA LEU A 215 -1.79 12.40 -15.27
C LEU A 215 -1.69 12.79 -13.79
N LEU A 216 -1.61 14.09 -13.55
CA LEU A 216 -1.44 14.67 -12.22
C LEU A 216 -2.81 15.07 -11.66
N ILE A 217 -3.12 14.61 -10.45
CA ILE A 217 -4.41 14.83 -9.78
C ILE A 217 -4.13 15.41 -8.40
N ASP A 218 -4.29 16.72 -8.25
CA ASP A 218 -4.09 17.41 -6.99
C ASP A 218 -5.45 17.68 -6.33
N ILE A 219 -5.64 17.14 -5.13
CA ILE A 219 -6.84 17.36 -4.33
C ILE A 219 -6.45 17.91 -2.98
N GLU A 220 -7.01 19.05 -2.62
CA GLU A 220 -6.91 19.62 -1.28
C GLU A 220 -8.25 19.40 -0.58
N ILE A 221 -8.25 18.49 0.40
CA ILE A 221 -9.45 18.02 1.10
C ILE A 221 -9.08 17.81 2.58
N GLY A 222 -9.98 18.15 3.50
CA GLY A 222 -9.94 17.62 4.86
C GLY A 222 -10.32 16.14 4.89
N GLY A 223 -10.60 15.60 6.08
CA GLY A 223 -10.90 14.18 6.23
C GLY A 223 -10.36 13.63 7.53
N ILE A 224 -10.15 12.32 7.56
CA ILE A 224 -9.54 11.60 8.68
C ILE A 224 -8.05 11.43 8.40
N GLU A 225 -7.23 11.65 9.43
CA GLU A 225 -5.80 11.37 9.45
C GLU A 225 -5.37 11.06 10.89
N GLU A 226 -5.42 9.79 11.27
CA GLU A 226 -5.25 9.37 12.66
C GLU A 226 -4.41 8.11 12.78
N LYS A 227 -3.28 8.20 13.50
CA LYS A 227 -2.48 7.03 13.88
C LYS A 227 -3.19 6.27 14.99
N LEU A 228 -3.25 4.96 14.85
CA LEU A 228 -3.82 4.08 15.86
C LEU A 228 -2.74 3.61 16.85
N ASP A 229 -3.15 3.26 18.08
CA ASP A 229 -2.28 2.64 19.10
C ASP A 229 -2.04 1.14 18.78
N PHE A 230 -1.70 0.85 17.53
CA PHE A 230 -1.40 -0.50 17.06
C PHE A 230 -0.46 -0.46 15.85
N GLY A 231 0.79 -0.91 16.04
CA GLY A 231 1.77 -1.02 14.96
C GLY A 231 2.01 0.30 14.22
N ASP A 232 2.06 0.22 12.90
CA ASP A 232 2.22 1.36 11.98
C ASP A 232 0.87 1.72 11.31
N GLU A 233 -0.26 1.38 11.94
CA GLU A 233 -1.59 1.61 11.40
C GLU A 233 -1.96 3.10 11.37
N LEU A 234 -2.38 3.54 10.18
CA LEU A 234 -2.86 4.88 9.90
C LEU A 234 -4.26 4.81 9.31
N MET A 235 -5.22 5.48 9.95
CA MET A 235 -6.51 5.73 9.33
C MET A 235 -6.44 7.05 8.56
N SER A 236 -6.41 6.97 7.23
CA SER A 236 -6.47 8.17 6.38
C SER A 236 -7.50 8.03 5.27
N THR A 237 -8.48 8.94 5.24
CA THR A 237 -9.38 9.05 4.07
C THR A 237 -8.66 9.68 2.88
N ARG A 238 -7.57 10.43 3.11
CA ARG A 238 -6.80 11.04 2.01
C ARG A 238 -5.98 9.99 1.27
N GLU A 239 -5.35 9.11 2.01
CA GLU A 239 -4.69 7.91 1.45
C GLU A 239 -5.71 7.01 0.74
N ALA A 240 -6.85 6.72 1.38
CA ALA A 240 -7.90 5.92 0.76
C ALA A 240 -8.41 6.55 -0.55
N LEU A 241 -8.50 7.88 -0.65
CA LEU A 241 -8.85 8.58 -1.89
C LEU A 241 -7.73 8.54 -2.93
N HIS A 242 -6.46 8.58 -2.52
CA HIS A 242 -5.32 8.37 -3.43
C HIS A 242 -5.46 7.00 -4.11
N GLU A 243 -5.65 5.96 -3.31
CA GLU A 243 -5.77 4.58 -3.75
C GLU A 243 -7.02 4.35 -4.62
N GLU A 244 -8.14 4.99 -4.25
CA GLU A 244 -9.38 4.96 -5.02
C GLU A 244 -9.20 5.52 -6.44
N LEU A 245 -8.58 6.70 -6.54
CA LEU A 245 -8.33 7.36 -7.81
C LEU A 245 -7.30 6.58 -8.64
N TYR A 246 -6.23 6.12 -8.01
CA TYR A 246 -5.17 5.40 -8.70
C TYR A 246 -5.70 4.14 -9.38
N PHE A 247 -6.32 3.23 -8.61
CA PHE A 247 -6.80 1.97 -9.16
C PHE A 247 -8.06 2.12 -10.00
N GLY A 248 -8.97 3.04 -9.65
CA GLY A 248 -10.14 3.31 -10.48
C GLY A 248 -9.76 3.83 -11.87
N LEU A 249 -8.70 4.63 -11.98
CA LEU A 249 -8.21 5.10 -13.26
C LEU A 249 -7.44 4.01 -14.03
N LEU A 250 -6.71 3.12 -13.35
CA LEU A 250 -6.15 1.93 -13.98
C LEU A 250 -7.24 1.05 -14.60
N GLU A 251 -8.33 0.80 -13.86
CA GLU A 251 -9.50 0.06 -14.34
C GLU A 251 -10.14 0.74 -15.57
N PHE A 252 -10.30 2.06 -15.53
CA PHE A 252 -10.78 2.84 -16.67
C PHE A 252 -9.90 2.66 -17.91
N PHE A 253 -8.58 2.82 -17.78
CA PHE A 253 -7.67 2.69 -18.93
C PHE A 253 -7.54 1.25 -19.42
N GLN A 254 -7.70 0.25 -18.54
CA GLN A 254 -7.76 -1.15 -18.91
C GLN A 254 -8.97 -1.45 -19.80
N GLN A 255 -10.15 -0.99 -19.38
CA GLN A 255 -11.38 -1.11 -20.15
C GLN A 255 -11.27 -0.38 -21.49
N ARG A 256 -10.70 0.84 -21.48
CA ARG A 256 -10.45 1.61 -22.70
C ARG A 256 -9.55 0.87 -23.68
N ALA A 257 -8.49 0.23 -23.20
CA ALA A 257 -7.58 -0.55 -24.02
C ALA A 257 -8.18 -1.88 -24.51
N GLY A 258 -9.42 -2.22 -24.11
CA GLY A 258 -10.07 -3.49 -24.44
C GLY A 258 -9.39 -4.70 -23.79
N ARG A 259 -8.68 -4.47 -22.67
CA ARG A 259 -7.93 -5.52 -21.96
C ARG A 259 -8.82 -6.21 -20.92
N PRO A 260 -8.58 -7.51 -20.64
CA PRO A 260 -9.28 -8.19 -19.57
C PRO A 260 -8.91 -7.60 -18.20
N GLU A 261 -9.81 -7.75 -17.24
CA GLU A 261 -9.59 -7.33 -15.86
C GLU A 261 -8.30 -7.97 -15.29
N GLY A 262 -7.46 -7.15 -14.66
CA GLY A 262 -6.19 -7.61 -14.08
C GLY A 262 -5.06 -7.86 -15.09
N ASP A 263 -5.21 -7.51 -16.37
CA ASP A 263 -4.09 -7.48 -17.33
C ASP A 263 -2.98 -6.51 -16.90
N ARG A 264 -1.85 -7.08 -16.47
CA ARG A 264 -0.65 -6.38 -15.99
C ARG A 264 0.21 -5.78 -17.12
N LEU A 265 -0.15 -6.00 -18.39
CA LEU A 265 0.55 -5.45 -19.57
C LEU A 265 0.03 -4.06 -19.98
N LEU A 266 -1.00 -3.53 -19.32
CA LEU A 266 -1.49 -2.17 -19.55
C LEU A 266 -0.38 -1.15 -19.33
N ARG A 267 -0.24 -0.22 -20.28
CA ARG A 267 0.67 0.93 -20.18
C ARG A 267 -0.12 2.22 -20.34
N PRO A 268 -0.77 2.76 -19.31
CA PRO A 268 -1.55 3.98 -19.48
C PRO A 268 -0.66 5.25 -19.51
N GLY A 269 0.49 5.21 -18.84
CA GLY A 269 1.22 6.40 -18.36
C GLY A 269 1.24 6.45 -16.83
N GLN A 270 1.94 7.43 -16.23
CA GLN A 270 1.94 7.58 -14.77
C GLN A 270 0.70 8.32 -14.28
N ILE A 271 -0.14 7.64 -13.50
CA ILE A 271 -1.25 8.26 -12.76
C ILE A 271 -0.73 8.65 -11.39
N VAL A 272 -0.82 9.94 -11.04
CA VAL A 272 -0.22 10.49 -9.83
C VAL A 272 -1.27 11.30 -9.04
N PRO A 273 -2.02 10.65 -8.15
CA PRO A 273 -2.84 11.35 -7.16
C PRO A 273 -1.98 11.96 -6.05
N MET A 274 -2.31 13.18 -5.67
CA MET A 274 -1.71 13.92 -4.55
C MET A 274 -2.84 14.53 -3.72
N ILE A 275 -3.12 13.93 -2.57
CA ILE A 275 -4.32 14.25 -1.78
C ILE A 275 -3.92 14.94 -0.48
N LEU A 276 -3.78 16.26 -0.53
CA LEU A 276 -3.27 17.07 0.58
C LEU A 276 -4.38 17.54 1.52
N ALA A 277 -3.98 17.98 2.72
CA ALA A 277 -4.89 18.68 3.62
C ALA A 277 -5.33 19.99 2.96
N GLY A 278 -6.64 20.18 2.80
CA GLY A 278 -7.22 21.43 2.33
C GLY A 278 -7.51 22.42 3.46
N ASP A 279 -7.86 23.65 3.07
CA ASP A 279 -8.42 24.61 4.00
C ASP A 279 -9.84 24.21 4.46
N ALA A 280 -10.33 24.88 5.50
CA ALA A 280 -11.64 24.58 6.08
C ALA A 280 -12.83 25.06 5.23
N GLU A 281 -12.60 25.78 4.13
CA GLU A 281 -13.67 26.44 3.38
C GLU A 281 -14.16 25.60 2.20
N GLN A 282 -13.25 25.02 1.41
CA GLN A 282 -13.60 24.30 0.19
C GLN A 282 -12.64 23.14 -0.13
N THR A 283 -13.16 22.15 -0.84
CA THR A 283 -12.34 21.10 -1.47
C THR A 283 -11.92 21.56 -2.85
N ARG A 284 -10.61 21.59 -3.13
CA ARG A 284 -10.07 21.95 -4.45
C ARG A 284 -9.66 20.69 -5.19
N VAL A 285 -10.02 20.60 -6.47
CA VAL A 285 -9.67 19.46 -7.32
C VAL A 285 -9.10 19.99 -8.62
N ARG A 286 -7.86 19.59 -8.94
CA ARG A 286 -7.15 19.95 -10.17
C ARG A 286 -6.66 18.68 -10.86
N VAL A 287 -6.91 18.58 -12.15
CA VAL A 287 -6.44 17.46 -12.98
C VAL A 287 -5.75 18.02 -14.21
N HIS A 288 -4.53 17.59 -14.47
CA HIS A 288 -3.78 18.04 -15.64
C HIS A 288 -2.81 16.99 -16.16
N LEU A 289 -2.50 17.09 -17.46
CA LEU A 289 -1.47 16.29 -18.11
C LEU A 289 -0.16 17.04 -18.13
N ALA A 290 0.94 16.34 -17.88
CA ALA A 290 2.28 16.89 -17.96
C ALA A 290 3.23 15.91 -18.68
N PRO A 291 4.23 16.39 -19.44
CA PRO A 291 5.29 15.53 -19.97
C PRO A 291 6.11 14.93 -18.83
N HIS A 292 6.89 13.90 -19.09
CA HIS A 292 7.90 13.43 -18.15
C HIS A 292 8.89 14.57 -17.78
N PRO A 293 9.38 14.61 -16.53
CA PRO A 293 10.29 15.67 -16.12
C PRO A 293 11.60 15.62 -16.90
N VAL A 294 12.13 16.78 -17.32
CA VAL A 294 13.46 16.87 -17.93
C VAL A 294 14.52 16.64 -16.85
N LEU A 295 15.30 15.58 -17.00
CA LEU A 295 16.28 15.18 -15.99
C LEU A 295 17.66 15.78 -16.25
N ALA A 296 18.20 16.51 -15.27
CA ALA A 296 19.62 16.83 -15.21
C ALA A 296 20.38 15.65 -14.60
N LEU A 297 20.86 14.73 -15.46
CA LEU A 297 21.54 13.52 -15.02
C LEU A 297 23.05 13.76 -14.88
N ALA A 298 23.57 13.60 -13.67
CA ALA A 298 24.99 13.47 -13.41
C ALA A 298 25.24 12.16 -12.65
N PRO A 299 26.27 11.37 -13.02
CA PRO A 299 26.63 10.20 -12.24
C PRO A 299 27.03 10.67 -10.82
N PRO A 300 26.44 10.08 -9.77
CA PRO A 300 26.82 10.42 -8.42
C PRO A 300 28.23 9.89 -8.13
N ARG A 301 28.89 10.48 -7.14
CA ARG A 301 30.18 9.99 -6.65
C ARG A 301 29.95 8.76 -5.76
N ALA A 302 30.89 7.82 -5.80
CA ALA A 302 30.91 6.72 -4.84
C ALA A 302 30.95 7.29 -3.41
N ASP A 303 30.12 6.74 -2.52
CA ASP A 303 30.05 7.14 -1.12
C ASP A 303 30.24 5.92 -0.20
N ALA A 304 31.48 5.72 0.23
CA ALA A 304 31.83 4.63 1.13
C ALA A 304 31.24 4.80 2.54
N ALA A 305 31.00 6.04 2.99
CA ALA A 305 30.40 6.30 4.29
C ALA A 305 28.90 5.94 4.26
N LEU A 306 28.21 6.25 3.17
CA LEU A 306 26.83 5.80 2.95
C LEU A 306 26.73 4.28 2.97
N LEU A 307 27.59 3.57 2.23
CA LEU A 307 27.59 2.10 2.19
C LEU A 307 27.79 1.48 3.58
N GLN A 308 28.72 2.01 4.38
CA GLN A 308 28.95 1.56 5.76
C GLN A 308 27.76 1.89 6.68
N GLY A 309 27.14 3.05 6.49
CA GLY A 309 26.00 3.52 7.27
C GLY A 309 24.67 2.83 6.95
N LEU A 310 24.58 2.03 5.88
CA LEU A 310 23.36 1.30 5.52
C LEU A 310 22.85 0.38 6.65
N ALA A 311 23.73 -0.06 7.55
CA ALA A 311 23.34 -0.89 8.69
C ALA A 311 22.31 -0.21 9.61
N ASP A 312 22.41 1.11 9.75
CA ASP A 312 21.56 1.93 10.61
C ASP A 312 20.45 2.65 9.83
N CYS A 313 20.35 2.40 8.52
CA CYS A 313 19.37 3.01 7.64
C CYS A 313 17.94 2.75 8.13
N ALA A 314 17.20 3.84 8.30
CA ALA A 314 15.88 3.88 8.94
C ALA A 314 14.80 4.50 8.05
N ALA A 315 15.07 4.66 6.76
CA ALA A 315 14.18 5.23 5.76
C ALA A 315 14.57 4.75 4.35
N PRO A 316 13.64 4.79 3.36
CA PRO A 316 13.95 4.53 1.96
C PRO A 316 15.10 5.40 1.41
N LEU A 317 15.98 4.80 0.61
CA LEU A 317 17.05 5.51 -0.11
C LEU A 317 16.50 6.25 -1.33
N THR A 318 17.13 7.36 -1.73
CA THR A 318 16.88 7.97 -3.05
C THR A 318 17.58 7.18 -4.15
N PRO A 319 17.13 7.26 -5.43
CA PRO A 319 17.83 6.62 -6.55
C PRO A 319 19.33 6.98 -6.62
N GLU A 320 19.68 8.24 -6.31
CA GLU A 320 21.06 8.72 -6.30
C GLU A 320 21.87 8.09 -5.16
N GLN A 321 21.28 7.94 -3.97
CA GLN A 321 21.92 7.26 -2.84
C GLN A 321 22.17 5.77 -3.15
N VAL A 322 21.20 5.09 -3.77
CA VAL A 322 21.35 3.70 -4.20
C VAL A 322 22.52 3.57 -5.18
N TRP A 323 22.59 4.45 -6.17
CA TRP A 323 23.69 4.44 -7.14
C TRP A 323 25.04 4.74 -6.46
N SER A 324 25.13 5.75 -5.59
CA SER A 324 26.35 6.05 -4.82
C SER A 324 26.84 4.86 -3.99
N ALA A 325 25.92 4.14 -3.32
CA ALA A 325 26.26 2.96 -2.53
C ALA A 325 26.71 1.79 -3.41
N LEU A 326 26.07 1.59 -4.58
CA LEU A 326 26.45 0.58 -5.56
C LEU A 326 27.87 0.82 -6.11
N GLU A 327 28.20 2.07 -6.46
CA GLU A 327 29.54 2.42 -6.94
C GLU A 327 30.61 2.24 -5.85
N ALA A 328 30.30 2.62 -4.61
CA ALA A 328 31.21 2.39 -3.48
C ALA A 328 31.49 0.89 -3.27
N LEU A 329 30.47 0.03 -3.41
CA LEU A 329 30.64 -1.41 -3.32
C LEU A 329 31.46 -1.95 -4.50
N ALA A 330 31.21 -1.47 -5.71
CA ALA A 330 31.97 -1.86 -6.90
C ALA A 330 33.44 -1.44 -6.82
N GLU A 331 33.77 -0.26 -6.27
CA GLU A 331 35.15 0.19 -6.05
C GLU A 331 35.89 -0.65 -4.98
N GLN A 332 35.17 -1.14 -3.96
CA GLN A 332 35.74 -1.99 -2.91
C GLN A 332 35.89 -3.45 -3.34
N THR A 333 35.31 -3.86 -4.48
CA THR A 333 35.27 -5.25 -4.92
C THR A 333 36.13 -5.46 -6.17
N VAL A 334 37.14 -6.32 -6.07
CA VAL A 334 38.02 -6.65 -7.19
C VAL A 334 37.30 -7.50 -8.24
N GLY A 335 37.49 -7.14 -9.51
CA GLY A 335 37.01 -7.93 -10.65
C GLY A 335 35.53 -7.72 -10.98
N VAL A 336 34.94 -6.62 -10.53
CA VAL A 336 33.55 -6.26 -10.88
C VAL A 336 33.47 -5.70 -12.29
N GLU A 337 32.49 -6.20 -13.05
CA GLU A 337 32.08 -5.70 -14.35
C GLU A 337 30.79 -4.88 -14.20
N ARG A 338 30.80 -3.61 -14.61
CA ARG A 338 29.61 -2.75 -14.59
C ARG A 338 28.76 -2.99 -15.82
N PHE A 339 27.45 -2.91 -15.65
CA PHE A 339 26.48 -2.88 -16.74
C PHE A 339 25.29 -2.02 -16.34
N GLY A 340 24.35 -1.82 -17.25
CA GLY A 340 23.15 -1.05 -16.93
C GLY A 340 22.45 -0.52 -18.16
N VAL A 341 21.24 -0.02 -17.92
CA VAL A 341 20.37 0.55 -18.95
C VAL A 341 19.86 1.91 -18.49
N ARG A 342 18.99 2.51 -19.29
CA ARG A 342 18.21 3.67 -18.89
C ARG A 342 16.75 3.28 -18.75
N SER A 343 16.09 3.87 -17.77
CA SER A 343 14.64 3.84 -17.62
C SER A 343 13.94 4.58 -18.75
N VAL A 344 12.63 4.53 -18.76
CA VAL A 344 11.77 5.23 -19.71
C VAL A 344 11.99 6.76 -19.64
N GLN A 345 12.14 7.33 -18.45
CA GLN A 345 12.47 8.76 -18.28
C GLN A 345 13.97 9.06 -18.44
N GLY A 346 14.79 8.06 -18.76
CA GLY A 346 16.21 8.21 -19.00
C GLY A 346 17.12 8.09 -17.77
N ARG A 347 16.56 7.83 -16.57
CA ARG A 347 17.34 7.60 -15.34
C ARG A 347 18.25 6.39 -15.51
N PRO A 348 19.52 6.48 -15.09
CA PRO A 348 20.41 5.33 -15.10
C PRO A 348 19.92 4.24 -14.16
N LEU A 349 19.96 3.00 -14.63
CA LEU A 349 19.73 1.78 -13.86
C LEU A 349 21.05 1.00 -13.88
N PRO A 350 22.00 1.34 -12.99
CA PRO A 350 23.29 0.67 -12.92
C PRO A 350 23.14 -0.69 -12.22
N GLY A 351 23.87 -1.67 -12.71
CA GLY A 351 24.08 -2.96 -12.07
C GLY A 351 25.56 -3.33 -12.11
N PHE A 352 25.92 -4.35 -11.35
CA PHE A 352 27.24 -4.94 -11.50
C PHE A 352 27.19 -6.46 -11.50
N TYR A 353 28.16 -7.05 -12.17
CA TYR A 353 28.40 -8.49 -12.25
C TYR A 353 29.77 -8.80 -11.66
N ARG A 354 29.83 -9.81 -10.80
CA ARG A 354 31.06 -10.32 -10.21
C ARG A 354 31.23 -11.80 -10.61
N PRO A 355 32.17 -12.13 -11.51
CA PRO A 355 32.47 -13.51 -11.88
C PRO A 355 33.09 -14.27 -10.72
N GLY A 356 32.68 -15.53 -10.54
CA GLY A 356 33.16 -16.40 -9.46
C GLY A 356 33.13 -17.88 -9.84
N ARG A 357 33.38 -18.75 -8.86
CA ARG A 357 33.33 -20.22 -9.04
C ARG A 357 32.11 -20.88 -8.39
N ARG A 358 31.36 -20.13 -7.57
CA ARG A 358 30.07 -20.60 -7.04
C ARG A 358 29.02 -20.66 -8.14
N ALA A 359 27.90 -21.32 -7.87
CA ALA A 359 26.74 -21.27 -8.76
C ALA A 359 26.22 -19.82 -8.86
N GLY A 360 25.85 -19.39 -10.07
CA GLY A 360 25.47 -18.01 -10.35
C GLY A 360 24.16 -17.61 -9.67
N VAL A 361 24.14 -16.42 -9.05
CA VAL A 361 22.97 -15.84 -8.40
C VAL A 361 22.70 -14.43 -8.93
N VAL A 362 21.46 -14.10 -9.25
CA VAL A 362 21.03 -12.71 -9.44
C VAL A 362 20.34 -12.25 -8.18
N ILE A 363 20.77 -11.11 -7.63
CA ILE A 363 20.11 -10.42 -6.52
C ILE A 363 19.52 -9.14 -7.10
N SER A 364 18.20 -8.97 -7.04
CA SER A 364 17.54 -7.74 -7.49
C SER A 364 16.53 -7.21 -6.48
N ALA A 365 16.28 -5.91 -6.53
CA ALA A 365 15.32 -5.22 -5.66
C ALA A 365 14.73 -3.99 -6.35
N GLY A 366 13.68 -3.43 -5.76
CA GLY A 366 13.05 -2.19 -6.25
C GLY A 366 12.46 -2.33 -7.65
N GLN A 367 11.98 -3.53 -8.01
CA GLN A 367 11.12 -3.73 -9.19
C GLN A 367 9.83 -2.93 -9.03
N HIS A 368 9.23 -3.05 -7.84
CA HIS A 368 8.15 -2.19 -7.36
C HIS A 368 8.80 -1.16 -6.44
N ALA A 369 8.74 0.11 -6.82
CA ALA A 369 9.68 1.09 -6.28
C ALA A 369 9.30 1.65 -4.90
N ASN A 370 8.03 1.49 -4.52
CA ASN A 370 7.50 1.76 -3.18
C ASN A 370 7.91 0.68 -2.16
N GLU A 371 8.43 -0.46 -2.61
CA GLU A 371 8.87 -1.58 -1.76
C GLU A 371 10.36 -1.45 -1.39
N CYS A 372 10.63 -0.69 -0.32
CA CYS A 372 11.91 -0.01 -0.16
C CYS A 372 12.99 -0.78 0.63
N SER A 373 12.60 -1.68 1.54
CA SER A 373 13.57 -2.37 2.42
C SER A 373 14.45 -3.36 1.66
N GLY A 374 13.93 -3.93 0.57
CA GLY A 374 14.66 -4.84 -0.32
C GLY A 374 15.89 -4.19 -0.96
N VAL A 375 15.83 -2.89 -1.27
CA VAL A 375 16.94 -2.13 -1.88
C VAL A 375 18.16 -2.12 -0.95
N VAL A 376 17.93 -1.78 0.33
CA VAL A 376 18.99 -1.78 1.35
C VAL A 376 19.46 -3.21 1.63
N GLY A 377 18.53 -4.17 1.71
CA GLY A 377 18.82 -5.59 1.90
C GLY A 377 19.73 -6.18 0.81
N ALA A 378 19.48 -5.83 -0.45
CA ALA A 378 20.27 -6.27 -1.59
C ALA A 378 21.70 -5.72 -1.54
N LEU A 379 21.86 -4.41 -1.32
CA LEU A 379 23.18 -3.76 -1.22
C LEU A 379 24.00 -4.34 -0.06
N ARG A 380 23.41 -4.43 1.14
CA ARG A 380 24.10 -4.94 2.33
C ARG A 380 24.40 -6.42 2.23
N GLY A 381 23.44 -7.23 1.75
CA GLY A 381 23.60 -8.66 1.59
C GLY A 381 24.71 -9.00 0.60
N ALA A 382 24.71 -8.35 -0.56
CA ALA A 382 25.78 -8.51 -1.56
C ALA A 382 27.15 -8.07 -1.01
N ALA A 383 27.21 -6.95 -0.28
CA ALA A 383 28.45 -6.50 0.35
C ALA A 383 29.02 -7.55 1.32
N GLN A 384 28.18 -8.15 2.16
CA GLN A 384 28.61 -9.21 3.10
C GLN A 384 29.09 -10.46 2.35
N LEU A 385 28.33 -10.93 1.36
CA LEU A 385 28.69 -12.10 0.57
C LEU A 385 30.03 -11.93 -0.15
N LEU A 386 30.27 -10.76 -0.75
CA LEU A 386 31.51 -10.45 -1.48
C LEU A 386 32.72 -10.30 -0.55
N GLN A 387 32.51 -9.85 0.69
CA GLN A 387 33.56 -9.81 1.72
C GLN A 387 33.89 -11.20 2.27
N GLN A 388 32.90 -12.08 2.40
CA GLN A 388 33.04 -13.38 3.04
C GLN A 388 33.51 -14.48 2.07
N ASP A 389 33.11 -14.42 0.79
CA ASP A 389 33.45 -15.45 -0.19
C ASP A 389 34.04 -14.85 -1.48
N SER A 390 35.37 -14.93 -1.60
CA SER A 390 36.10 -14.57 -2.82
C SER A 390 35.75 -15.42 -4.06
N GLN A 391 34.94 -16.47 -3.94
CA GLN A 391 34.45 -17.28 -5.05
C GLN A 391 32.99 -16.98 -5.42
N ALA A 392 32.31 -16.06 -4.71
CA ALA A 392 30.92 -15.66 -4.97
C ALA A 392 30.70 -15.30 -6.45
N HIS A 393 29.69 -15.90 -7.08
CA HIS A 393 29.35 -15.63 -8.47
C HIS A 393 27.96 -15.00 -8.53
N LEU A 394 27.90 -13.69 -8.72
CA LEU A 394 26.63 -12.97 -8.62
C LEU A 394 26.54 -11.72 -9.50
N ALA A 395 25.31 -11.32 -9.81
CA ALA A 395 24.99 -10.00 -10.32
C ALA A 395 24.02 -9.29 -9.37
N LEU A 396 24.18 -7.98 -9.23
CA LEU A 396 23.42 -7.14 -8.34
C LEU A 396 22.70 -6.03 -9.13
N LEU A 397 21.39 -5.93 -8.92
CA LEU A 397 20.51 -4.87 -9.41
C LEU A 397 19.72 -4.30 -8.22
N PRO A 398 20.28 -3.34 -7.47
CA PRO A 398 19.68 -2.92 -6.20
C PRO A 398 18.40 -2.10 -6.38
N LEU A 399 18.16 -1.55 -7.57
CA LEU A 399 16.98 -0.77 -7.91
C LEU A 399 16.66 -0.93 -9.38
N GLU A 400 15.58 -1.67 -9.69
CA GLU A 400 15.17 -1.92 -11.07
C GLU A 400 14.23 -0.84 -11.64
N ASN A 401 13.46 -0.13 -10.81
CA ASN A 401 12.53 0.92 -11.25
C ASN A 401 12.92 2.30 -10.68
N PRO A 402 13.96 2.97 -11.23
CA PRO A 402 14.42 4.25 -10.72
C PRO A 402 13.44 5.40 -10.98
N ASP A 403 12.55 5.28 -11.97
CA ASP A 403 11.52 6.29 -12.25
C ASP A 403 10.43 6.24 -11.18
N GLY A 404 9.93 5.04 -10.86
CA GLY A 404 9.02 4.82 -9.73
C GLY A 404 9.65 5.27 -8.42
N ALA A 405 10.94 4.98 -8.16
CA ALA A 405 11.59 5.37 -6.91
C ALA A 405 11.75 6.89 -6.76
N ALA A 406 11.97 7.60 -7.86
CA ALA A 406 11.98 9.06 -7.85
C ALA A 406 10.58 9.63 -7.57
N LEU A 407 9.53 9.03 -8.13
CA LEU A 407 8.15 9.40 -7.82
C LEU A 407 7.82 9.10 -6.34
N HIS A 408 8.18 7.92 -5.85
CA HIS A 408 8.00 7.54 -4.45
C HIS A 408 8.63 8.57 -3.49
N GLN A 409 9.88 8.96 -3.74
CA GLN A 409 10.55 10.00 -2.96
C GLN A 409 9.83 11.35 -2.99
N ALA A 410 9.23 11.73 -4.12
CA ALA A 410 8.45 12.97 -4.21
C ALA A 410 7.15 12.89 -3.40
N LEU A 411 6.47 11.75 -3.43
CA LEU A 411 5.24 11.51 -2.67
C LEU A 411 5.51 11.45 -1.16
N CYS A 412 6.56 10.74 -0.73
CA CYS A 412 6.97 10.64 0.68
C CYS A 412 7.38 11.98 1.30
N GLN A 413 7.79 12.98 0.51
CA GLN A 413 8.08 14.33 1.04
C GLN A 413 6.83 15.02 1.59
N GLN A 414 5.66 14.70 1.05
CA GLN A 414 4.38 15.25 1.51
C GLN A 414 3.70 14.33 2.51
N GLN A 415 3.69 13.02 2.21
CA GLN A 415 2.92 12.00 2.92
C GLN A 415 3.78 10.75 3.14
N PRO A 416 4.77 10.80 4.05
CA PRO A 416 5.74 9.71 4.21
C PRO A 416 5.08 8.39 4.62
N GLU A 417 4.02 8.45 5.43
CA GLU A 417 3.36 7.28 6.00
C GLU A 417 2.16 6.81 5.17
N HIS A 418 2.00 7.30 3.94
CA HIS A 418 0.94 6.84 3.03
C HIS A 418 1.46 5.74 2.09
N MET A 419 0.57 4.83 1.68
CA MET A 419 0.73 3.95 0.55
C MET A 419 0.78 4.78 -0.73
N HIS A 420 1.72 4.41 -1.60
CA HIS A 420 2.00 5.11 -2.85
C HIS A 420 2.04 4.11 -4.00
N HIS A 421 0.93 3.40 -4.24
CA HIS A 421 0.84 2.47 -5.37
C HIS A 421 1.05 3.17 -6.73
N ALA A 422 0.82 4.49 -6.80
CA ALA A 422 1.24 5.33 -7.93
C ALA A 422 2.72 5.19 -8.29
N ALA A 423 3.58 4.88 -7.31
CA ALA A 423 5.02 4.67 -7.47
C ALA A 423 5.43 3.19 -7.56
N ARG A 424 4.50 2.24 -7.45
CA ARG A 424 4.77 0.81 -7.66
C ARG A 424 5.21 0.51 -9.09
N PHE A 425 4.54 1.11 -10.07
CA PHE A 425 4.70 0.81 -11.49
C PHE A 425 5.77 1.68 -12.16
N THR A 426 6.16 1.34 -13.39
CA THR A 426 7.18 2.12 -14.13
C THR A 426 6.60 3.44 -14.66
N ALA A 427 7.41 4.26 -15.34
CA ALA A 427 6.91 5.48 -15.99
C ALA A 427 5.90 5.21 -17.13
N LEU A 428 5.79 3.98 -17.64
CA LEU A 428 4.73 3.60 -18.57
C LEU A 428 3.42 3.23 -17.84
N GLY A 429 3.44 3.14 -16.51
CA GLY A 429 2.34 2.62 -15.69
C GLY A 429 2.13 1.10 -15.80
N ASP A 430 3.11 0.35 -16.34
CA ASP A 430 3.07 -1.12 -16.41
C ASP A 430 3.82 -1.79 -15.26
N ASP A 431 3.46 -3.06 -15.03
CA ASP A 431 4.16 -3.91 -14.07
C ASP A 431 5.44 -4.47 -14.71
N LEU A 432 6.59 -4.05 -14.18
CA LEU A 432 7.90 -4.43 -14.71
C LEU A 432 8.10 -5.95 -14.78
N GLU A 433 7.46 -6.72 -13.90
CA GLU A 433 7.59 -8.18 -13.88
C GLU A 433 7.17 -8.81 -15.20
N VAL A 434 6.05 -8.36 -15.79
CA VAL A 434 5.43 -9.04 -16.94
C VAL A 434 5.91 -8.53 -18.29
N ARG A 435 6.82 -7.54 -18.31
CA ARG A 435 7.34 -6.97 -19.55
C ARG A 435 8.11 -8.00 -20.38
N GLN A 436 7.75 -8.12 -21.66
CA GLN A 436 8.33 -9.08 -22.59
C GLN A 436 8.63 -8.45 -23.97
N ALA A 437 9.58 -9.05 -24.68
CA ALA A 437 9.87 -8.71 -26.08
C ALA A 437 8.69 -9.14 -26.99
N PRO A 438 8.47 -8.51 -28.16
CA PRO A 438 9.35 -7.56 -28.88
C PRO A 438 9.24 -6.10 -28.44
N ALA A 439 8.40 -5.78 -27.45
CA ALA A 439 8.31 -4.42 -26.93
C ALA A 439 9.65 -3.97 -26.34
N PRO A 440 9.99 -2.66 -26.37
CA PRO A 440 11.17 -2.15 -25.69
C PRO A 440 11.18 -2.58 -24.22
N LEU A 441 12.27 -3.20 -23.80
CA LEU A 441 12.38 -3.80 -22.47
C LEU A 441 12.74 -2.79 -21.38
N TYR A 442 13.39 -1.68 -21.75
CA TYR A 442 13.89 -0.63 -20.85
C TYR A 442 14.52 -1.23 -19.58
N GLU A 443 13.97 -0.96 -18.40
CA GLU A 443 14.44 -1.45 -17.10
C GLU A 443 14.61 -2.97 -17.07
N LYS A 444 13.69 -3.74 -17.67
CA LYS A 444 13.72 -5.21 -17.68
C LYS A 444 14.96 -5.76 -18.38
N ALA A 445 15.53 -5.01 -19.33
CA ALA A 445 16.73 -5.45 -20.06
C ALA A 445 17.92 -5.64 -19.13
N ALA A 446 18.07 -4.83 -18.08
CA ALA A 446 19.14 -5.01 -17.10
C ALA A 446 19.03 -6.34 -16.35
N ARG A 447 17.82 -6.76 -15.97
CA ARG A 447 17.60 -8.08 -15.35
C ARG A 447 17.98 -9.23 -16.28
N LEU A 448 17.56 -9.16 -17.54
CA LEU A 448 17.89 -10.20 -18.51
C LEU A 448 19.39 -10.28 -18.77
N GLU A 449 20.07 -9.13 -18.81
CA GLU A 449 21.52 -9.07 -18.91
C GLU A 449 22.20 -9.67 -17.68
N ALA A 450 21.73 -9.38 -16.46
CA ALA A 450 22.24 -9.95 -15.22
C ALA A 450 22.12 -11.48 -15.21
N VAL A 451 20.95 -12.01 -15.60
CA VAL A 451 20.69 -13.45 -15.71
C VAL A 451 21.62 -14.10 -16.74
N ALA A 452 21.80 -13.46 -17.90
CA ALA A 452 22.66 -13.98 -18.96
C ALA A 452 24.14 -14.00 -18.55
N ARG A 453 24.63 -12.94 -17.90
CA ARG A 453 26.03 -12.83 -17.45
C ARG A 453 26.36 -13.85 -16.35
N CYS A 454 25.41 -14.13 -15.45
CA CYS A 454 25.62 -15.05 -14.32
C CYS A 454 25.32 -16.52 -14.64
N GLU A 455 24.63 -16.81 -15.75
CA GLU A 455 24.01 -18.12 -16.00
C GLU A 455 23.24 -18.59 -14.75
N ALA A 456 22.41 -17.69 -14.22
CA ALA A 456 21.91 -17.79 -12.85
C ALA A 456 21.08 -19.07 -12.62
N GLY A 457 21.38 -19.79 -11.54
CA GLY A 457 20.56 -20.89 -11.03
C GLY A 457 19.50 -20.43 -10.01
N LEU A 458 19.74 -19.29 -9.37
CA LEU A 458 18.84 -18.64 -8.43
C LEU A 458 18.72 -17.15 -8.76
N HIS A 459 17.49 -16.65 -8.83
CA HIS A 459 17.17 -15.23 -8.84
C HIS A 459 16.47 -14.90 -7.52
N PHE A 460 17.12 -14.11 -6.67
CA PHE A 460 16.51 -13.55 -5.48
C PHE A 460 15.99 -12.15 -5.79
N SER A 461 14.67 -12.02 -5.92
CA SER A 461 13.96 -10.74 -6.10
C SER A 461 13.43 -10.26 -4.74
N LEU A 462 13.95 -9.17 -4.21
CA LEU A 462 13.48 -8.63 -2.94
C LEU A 462 12.31 -7.68 -3.15
N HIS A 463 11.23 -7.94 -2.42
CA HIS A 463 9.97 -7.21 -2.47
C HIS A 463 9.51 -6.79 -1.07
N GLY A 464 8.45 -6.00 -1.07
CA GLY A 464 7.75 -5.50 0.07
C GLY A 464 6.28 -5.27 -0.26
N TYR A 465 5.52 -4.75 0.68
CA TYR A 465 4.11 -4.41 0.47
C TYR A 465 3.63 -3.45 1.59
N PRO A 466 2.40 -2.91 1.54
CA PRO A 466 1.88 -2.02 2.57
C PRO A 466 2.01 -2.57 3.99
N ALA A 467 2.43 -1.71 4.94
CA ALA A 467 2.63 -2.09 6.34
C ALA A 467 1.41 -1.86 7.24
N HIS A 468 0.33 -1.32 6.68
CA HIS A 468 -0.97 -1.15 7.33
C HIS A 468 -2.10 -1.40 6.31
N GLU A 469 -3.34 -1.20 6.74
CA GLU A 469 -4.51 -1.55 5.93
C GLU A 469 -4.65 -0.75 4.62
N TRP A 470 -4.87 -1.46 3.51
CA TRP A 470 -5.22 -0.89 2.21
C TRP A 470 -6.73 -0.93 1.97
N THR A 471 -7.33 0.24 1.72
CA THR A 471 -8.79 0.39 1.51
C THR A 471 -9.14 1.21 0.27
N ARG A 472 -10.30 0.89 -0.32
CA ARG A 472 -10.94 1.63 -1.43
C ARG A 472 -12.43 1.86 -1.14
N PRO A 473 -12.79 2.86 -0.30
CA PRO A 473 -14.13 3.00 0.25
C PRO A 473 -15.24 3.16 -0.78
N LEU A 474 -14.95 3.74 -1.95
CA LEU A 474 -15.92 4.04 -3.00
C LEU A 474 -16.04 2.93 -4.06
N SER A 475 -15.27 1.84 -3.90
CA SER A 475 -15.25 0.67 -4.78
C SER A 475 -15.34 -0.65 -3.98
N GLY A 476 -16.33 -0.76 -3.08
CA GLY A 476 -16.56 -2.00 -2.31
C GLY A 476 -15.68 -2.18 -1.07
N TYR A 477 -14.91 -1.16 -0.66
CA TYR A 477 -13.96 -1.12 0.46
C TYR A 477 -12.72 -2.00 0.29
N LEU A 478 -12.89 -3.27 -0.08
CA LEU A 478 -11.77 -4.15 -0.40
C LEU A 478 -11.31 -3.92 -1.83
N PRO A 479 -9.99 -3.73 -2.06
CA PRO A 479 -9.45 -3.57 -3.39
C PRO A 479 -9.82 -4.75 -4.32
N PRO A 480 -10.59 -4.51 -5.41
CA PRO A 480 -10.92 -5.55 -6.39
C PRO A 480 -9.67 -6.22 -6.95
N GLY A 481 -9.67 -7.55 -7.04
CA GLY A 481 -8.51 -8.34 -7.50
C GLY A 481 -7.34 -8.44 -6.52
N TYR A 482 -7.29 -7.58 -5.49
CA TYR A 482 -6.19 -7.53 -4.52
C TYR A 482 -6.63 -7.69 -3.06
N ALA A 483 -7.88 -8.08 -2.80
CA ALA A 483 -8.45 -8.17 -1.46
C ALA A 483 -7.52 -8.86 -0.43
N SER A 484 -6.86 -9.97 -0.79
CA SER A 484 -5.93 -10.67 0.11
C SER A 484 -4.70 -9.84 0.54
N TRP A 485 -4.41 -8.73 -0.11
CA TRP A 485 -3.33 -7.79 0.24
C TRP A 485 -3.82 -6.61 1.09
N ALA A 486 -5.10 -6.57 1.46
CA ALA A 486 -5.69 -5.47 2.20
C ALA A 486 -5.11 -5.27 3.60
N ILE A 487 -4.52 -6.30 4.23
CA ILE A 487 -3.81 -6.16 5.51
C ILE A 487 -2.48 -6.91 5.53
N PRO A 488 -1.55 -6.50 6.40
CA PRO A 488 -0.29 -7.18 6.53
C PRO A 488 -0.39 -8.60 7.07
N ARG A 489 0.49 -9.47 6.56
CA ARG A 489 0.59 -10.88 6.96
C ARG A 489 2.03 -11.31 7.24
N GLY A 490 2.82 -10.40 7.79
CA GLY A 490 4.21 -10.63 8.20
C GLY A 490 5.19 -10.78 7.04
N PHE A 491 6.46 -10.97 7.36
CA PHE A 491 7.47 -11.37 6.39
C PHE A 491 7.21 -12.80 5.91
N PHE A 492 7.18 -13.01 4.59
CA PHE A 492 7.06 -14.34 4.00
C PHE A 492 7.90 -14.47 2.73
N LEU A 493 8.04 -15.71 2.28
CA LEU A 493 8.81 -16.08 1.09
C LEU A 493 7.88 -16.67 0.04
N ILE A 494 8.07 -16.30 -1.22
CA ILE A 494 7.48 -16.98 -2.37
C ILE A 494 8.61 -17.66 -3.13
N MET A 495 8.53 -18.97 -3.32
CA MET A 495 9.46 -19.73 -4.15
C MET A 495 8.77 -20.17 -5.42
N ARG A 496 9.23 -19.63 -6.54
CA ARG A 496 8.88 -20.11 -7.87
C ARG A 496 9.98 -21.03 -8.39
N HIS A 497 9.62 -22.17 -8.96
CA HIS A 497 10.60 -23.13 -9.47
C HIS A 497 10.14 -23.77 -10.78
N HIS A 498 11.08 -24.21 -11.61
CA HIS A 498 10.74 -25.03 -12.77
C HIS A 498 10.11 -26.38 -12.35
N PRO A 499 9.30 -27.00 -13.22
CA PRO A 499 8.68 -28.30 -12.94
C PRO A 499 9.71 -29.38 -12.56
N GLY A 500 9.33 -30.27 -11.63
CA GLY A 500 10.14 -31.40 -11.20
C GLY A 500 11.25 -31.09 -10.19
N ARG A 501 11.29 -29.86 -9.66
CA ARG A 501 12.25 -29.41 -8.64
C ARG A 501 11.59 -29.37 -7.26
N ASP A 502 12.29 -29.82 -6.22
CA ASP A 502 11.81 -29.73 -4.82
C ASP A 502 12.52 -28.60 -4.07
N PRO A 503 11.84 -27.47 -3.78
CA PRO A 503 12.44 -26.37 -3.04
C PRO A 503 12.36 -26.52 -1.50
N TRP A 504 11.64 -27.51 -0.99
CA TRP A 504 11.32 -27.56 0.44
C TRP A 504 12.51 -27.76 1.38
N PRO A 505 13.56 -28.55 1.03
CA PRO A 505 14.76 -28.64 1.86
C PRO A 505 15.44 -27.28 2.05
N PHE A 506 15.54 -26.49 0.97
CA PHE A 506 16.06 -25.13 1.00
C PHE A 506 15.19 -24.21 1.86
N LEU A 507 13.87 -24.21 1.68
CA LEU A 507 12.96 -23.34 2.45
C LEU A 507 12.97 -23.68 3.94
N ARG A 508 13.05 -24.96 4.31
CA ARG A 508 13.18 -25.38 5.72
C ARG A 508 14.47 -24.86 6.35
N ALA A 509 15.60 -24.95 5.64
CA ALA A 509 16.88 -24.45 6.14
C ALA A 509 16.90 -22.91 6.21
N LEU A 510 16.39 -22.23 5.19
CA LEU A 510 16.33 -20.77 5.13
C LEU A 510 15.46 -20.21 6.25
N THR A 511 14.23 -20.72 6.42
CA THR A 511 13.34 -20.28 7.50
C THR A 511 13.89 -20.59 8.89
N ALA A 512 14.58 -21.73 9.08
CA ALA A 512 15.26 -22.02 10.34
C ALA A 512 16.40 -21.03 10.64
N GLY A 513 17.16 -20.62 9.60
CA GLY A 513 18.18 -19.59 9.72
C GLY A 513 17.58 -18.21 10.02
N LEU A 514 16.47 -17.85 9.40
CA LEU A 514 15.77 -16.58 9.64
C LEU A 514 15.16 -16.51 11.04
N ALA A 515 14.58 -17.61 11.53
CA ALA A 515 13.95 -17.72 12.84
C ALA A 515 14.90 -17.51 14.04
N GLN A 516 16.21 -17.44 13.80
CA GLN A 516 17.18 -17.07 14.84
C GLN A 516 17.09 -15.59 15.23
N ASP A 517 16.46 -14.73 14.42
CA ASP A 517 16.09 -13.38 14.87
C ASP A 517 14.71 -13.40 15.54
N ALA A 518 14.70 -13.40 16.87
CA ALA A 518 13.48 -13.41 17.66
C ALA A 518 12.55 -12.23 17.31
N ARG A 519 13.09 -11.07 16.91
CA ARG A 519 12.28 -9.91 16.55
C ARG A 519 11.44 -10.17 15.31
N LEU A 520 11.98 -10.90 14.34
CA LEU A 520 11.25 -11.32 13.14
C LEU A 520 10.14 -12.33 13.48
N VAL A 521 10.45 -13.31 14.32
CA VAL A 521 9.46 -14.32 14.76
C VAL A 521 8.31 -13.66 15.50
N ASP A 522 8.61 -12.76 16.44
CA ASP A 522 7.59 -12.00 17.18
C ASP A 522 6.78 -11.08 16.26
N PHE A 523 7.44 -10.45 15.28
CA PHE A 523 6.79 -9.63 14.27
C PHE A 523 5.76 -10.44 13.47
N ASN A 524 6.18 -11.57 12.89
CA ASN A 524 5.30 -12.44 12.12
C ASN A 524 4.16 -13.00 12.96
N ALA A 525 4.43 -13.44 14.19
CA ALA A 525 3.40 -13.97 15.08
C ALA A 525 2.29 -12.94 15.38
N ARG A 526 2.64 -11.66 15.53
CA ARG A 526 1.65 -10.58 15.69
C ARG A 526 0.79 -10.43 14.43
N GLN A 527 1.43 -10.40 13.25
CA GLN A 527 0.71 -10.23 11.99
C GLN A 527 -0.21 -11.41 11.68
N TYR A 528 0.21 -12.65 11.94
CA TYR A 528 -0.63 -13.84 11.76
C TYR A 528 -1.85 -13.83 12.69
N ARG A 529 -1.70 -13.34 13.93
CA ARG A 529 -2.84 -13.20 14.85
C ARG A 529 -3.87 -12.20 14.31
N MET A 530 -3.40 -11.07 13.79
CA MET A 530 -4.28 -10.05 13.21
C MET A 530 -4.98 -10.53 11.95
N TRP A 531 -4.23 -11.19 11.06
CA TRP A 531 -4.78 -11.86 9.89
C TRP A 531 -5.85 -12.87 10.31
N GLN A 532 -5.58 -13.70 11.31
CA GLN A 532 -6.56 -14.70 11.75
C GLN A 532 -7.83 -14.09 12.33
N ALA A 533 -7.69 -12.99 13.08
CA ALA A 533 -8.83 -12.32 13.71
C ALA A 533 -9.75 -11.61 12.70
N HIS A 534 -9.19 -11.01 11.65
CA HIS A 534 -9.96 -10.18 10.69
C HIS A 534 -10.17 -10.83 9.31
N TRP A 535 -9.27 -11.71 8.89
CA TRP A 535 -9.32 -12.37 7.59
C TRP A 535 -9.74 -13.85 7.69
N GLY A 536 -9.12 -14.60 8.62
CA GLY A 536 -9.35 -16.03 8.80
C GLY A 536 -8.11 -16.88 8.54
N GLU A 537 -8.24 -17.97 7.77
CA GLU A 537 -7.11 -18.86 7.51
C GLU A 537 -5.99 -18.17 6.73
N LEU A 538 -4.74 -18.45 7.11
CA LEU A 538 -3.57 -17.88 6.44
C LEU A 538 -3.29 -18.65 5.14
N PRO A 539 -3.21 -17.98 3.97
CA PRO A 539 -3.08 -18.65 2.67
C PRO A 539 -1.63 -19.05 2.35
N MET A 540 -0.88 -19.57 3.33
CA MET A 540 0.52 -19.97 3.15
C MET A 540 0.95 -21.04 4.16
N THR A 541 1.99 -21.80 3.82
CA THR A 541 2.60 -22.76 4.76
C THR A 541 3.55 -22.03 5.70
N VAL A 542 3.38 -22.16 7.01
CA VAL A 542 4.29 -21.54 7.99
C VAL A 542 5.36 -22.54 8.43
N LEU A 543 6.63 -22.20 8.21
CA LEU A 543 7.81 -22.96 8.65
C LEU A 543 8.63 -22.09 9.59
N ASN A 544 8.90 -22.57 10.82
CA ASN A 544 9.72 -21.86 11.79
C ASN A 544 9.25 -20.39 12.05
N GLY A 545 7.95 -20.13 11.98
CA GLY A 545 7.39 -18.77 12.14
C GLY A 545 7.49 -17.87 10.90
N VAL A 546 7.89 -18.40 9.75
CA VAL A 546 7.97 -17.68 8.47
C VAL A 546 7.04 -18.33 7.45
N GLY A 547 6.20 -17.53 6.82
CA GLY A 547 5.30 -17.95 5.76
C GLY A 547 6.04 -18.31 4.48
N CYS A 548 5.56 -19.34 3.77
CA CYS A 548 6.11 -19.84 2.52
C CYS A 548 4.98 -20.16 1.54
N VAL A 549 5.09 -19.60 0.34
CA VAL A 549 4.26 -19.92 -0.82
C VAL A 549 5.16 -20.57 -1.87
N VAL A 550 4.74 -21.69 -2.43
CA VAL A 550 5.50 -22.41 -3.47
C VAL A 550 4.63 -22.53 -4.71
N ALA A 551 5.19 -22.22 -5.87
CA ALA A 551 4.52 -22.36 -7.16
C ALA A 551 5.49 -22.85 -8.24
N GLU A 552 4.99 -23.69 -9.15
CA GLU A 552 5.71 -23.99 -10.39
C GLU A 552 5.60 -22.80 -11.35
N ASP A 553 6.70 -22.39 -11.95
CA ASP A 553 6.76 -21.32 -12.96
C ASP A 553 7.78 -21.68 -14.03
N SER A 554 7.35 -21.64 -15.29
CA SER A 554 8.21 -21.91 -16.46
C SER A 554 8.47 -20.66 -17.31
N ARG A 555 8.04 -19.47 -16.88
CA ARG A 555 8.21 -18.21 -17.61
C ARG A 555 9.62 -17.64 -17.44
N SER A 556 10.22 -17.84 -16.28
CA SER A 556 11.61 -17.45 -16.01
C SER A 556 12.59 -18.45 -16.63
N SER A 557 13.69 -17.96 -17.21
CA SER A 557 14.80 -18.82 -17.62
C SER A 557 15.62 -19.34 -16.42
N VAL A 558 15.46 -18.73 -15.25
CA VAL A 558 16.16 -19.11 -14.02
C VAL A 558 15.40 -20.26 -13.33
N PRO A 559 16.06 -21.37 -12.98
CA PRO A 559 15.43 -22.54 -12.36
C PRO A 559 14.66 -22.29 -11.08
N PHE A 560 15.15 -21.35 -10.25
CA PHE A 560 14.55 -20.96 -8.98
C PHE A 560 14.50 -19.44 -8.88
N THR A 561 13.31 -18.91 -8.59
CA THR A 561 13.11 -17.51 -8.24
C THR A 561 12.58 -17.44 -6.82
N LEU A 562 13.42 -16.97 -5.90
CA LEU A 562 13.03 -16.68 -4.53
C LEU A 562 12.59 -15.21 -4.46
N ILE A 563 11.43 -14.97 -3.89
CA ILE A 563 10.88 -13.64 -3.64
C ILE A 563 10.69 -13.50 -2.13
N SER A 564 11.19 -12.42 -1.54
CA SER A 564 10.89 -12.06 -0.16
C SER A 564 9.87 -10.94 -0.13
N GLU A 565 8.92 -11.00 0.80
CA GLU A 565 7.85 -10.03 0.94
C GLU A 565 7.88 -9.52 2.39
N TYR A 566 8.14 -8.22 2.58
CA TYR A 566 8.12 -7.57 3.90
C TYR A 566 7.13 -6.39 3.90
N PRO A 567 6.26 -6.24 4.93
CA PRO A 567 5.41 -5.05 5.08
C PRO A 567 6.26 -3.81 5.40
N ASP A 568 6.71 -3.08 4.39
CA ASP A 568 7.78 -2.09 4.50
C ASP A 568 7.49 -0.71 3.90
N GLU A 569 6.44 -0.58 3.07
CA GLU A 569 6.21 0.61 2.25
C GLU A 569 6.03 1.89 3.08
N THR A 570 5.37 1.77 4.24
CA THR A 570 4.91 2.90 5.05
C THR A 570 5.67 3.04 6.38
N VAL A 571 6.76 2.30 6.58
CA VAL A 571 7.50 2.26 7.85
C VAL A 571 8.81 3.02 7.83
N TYR A 572 9.15 3.61 8.97
CA TYR A 572 10.40 4.34 9.21
C TYR A 572 11.02 3.91 10.54
N GLY A 573 12.21 4.43 10.85
CA GLY A 573 12.80 4.25 12.17
C GLY A 573 13.15 2.78 12.45
N PRO A 574 12.89 2.30 13.68
CA PRO A 574 13.16 0.91 14.08
C PRO A 574 12.42 -0.14 13.24
N ALA A 575 11.21 0.15 12.75
CA ALA A 575 10.43 -0.77 11.93
C ALA A 575 11.12 -1.00 10.56
N PHE A 576 11.56 0.08 9.91
CA PHE A 576 12.34 -0.01 8.67
C PHE A 576 13.70 -0.70 8.89
N GLN A 577 14.35 -0.43 10.03
CA GLN A 577 15.61 -1.10 10.38
C GLN A 577 15.44 -2.62 10.52
N LEU A 578 14.35 -3.10 11.13
CA LEU A 578 14.04 -4.53 11.19
C LEU A 578 13.76 -5.10 9.80
N ALA A 579 13.02 -4.38 8.95
CA ALA A 579 12.72 -4.78 7.58
C ALA A 579 14.01 -4.99 6.77
N GLN A 580 14.85 -3.96 6.67
CA GLN A 580 16.08 -4.05 5.88
C GLN A 580 17.10 -5.05 6.47
N GLN A 581 17.12 -5.24 7.80
CA GLN A 581 17.95 -6.27 8.43
C GLN A 581 17.45 -7.69 8.10
N THR A 582 16.13 -7.90 8.10
CA THR A 582 15.52 -9.18 7.71
C THR A 582 15.85 -9.50 6.25
N GLN A 583 15.67 -8.52 5.35
CA GLN A 583 16.02 -8.65 3.94
C GLN A 583 17.50 -8.96 3.73
N THR A 584 18.39 -8.25 4.42
CA THR A 584 19.85 -8.50 4.39
C THR A 584 20.17 -9.93 4.81
N ARG A 585 19.60 -10.38 5.93
CA ARG A 585 19.82 -11.73 6.46
C ARG A 585 19.30 -12.80 5.50
N ALA A 586 18.13 -12.56 4.89
CA ALA A 586 17.56 -13.46 3.90
C ALA A 586 18.50 -13.62 2.70
N VAL A 587 19.05 -12.53 2.15
CA VAL A 587 20.00 -12.55 1.02
C VAL A 587 21.21 -13.41 1.32
N VAL A 588 21.87 -13.16 2.47
CA VAL A 588 23.07 -13.90 2.86
C VAL A 588 22.76 -15.39 3.00
N LEU A 589 21.75 -15.74 3.81
CA LEU A 589 21.39 -17.14 4.06
C LEU A 589 20.96 -17.87 2.78
N ALA A 590 20.13 -17.25 1.95
CA ALA A 590 19.65 -17.85 0.71
C ALA A 590 20.79 -18.16 -0.26
N CYS A 591 21.74 -17.23 -0.44
CA CYS A 591 22.88 -17.44 -1.32
C CYS A 591 23.81 -18.52 -0.78
N GLU A 592 24.11 -18.53 0.53
CA GLU A 592 24.94 -19.55 1.16
C GLU A 592 24.34 -20.96 1.04
N LEU A 593 23.05 -21.11 1.33
CA LEU A 593 22.34 -22.39 1.23
C LEU A 593 22.27 -22.86 -0.23
N PHE A 594 22.09 -21.93 -1.18
CA PHE A 594 22.14 -22.25 -2.59
C PHE A 594 23.52 -22.77 -3.01
N TRP A 595 24.60 -22.11 -2.58
CA TRP A 595 25.97 -22.55 -2.85
C TRP A 595 26.39 -23.83 -2.13
N GLN A 596 25.66 -24.23 -1.09
CA GLN A 596 25.79 -25.54 -0.43
C GLN A 596 25.03 -26.66 -1.19
N GLY A 597 24.29 -26.31 -2.25
CA GLY A 597 23.60 -27.28 -3.10
C GLY A 597 22.19 -27.67 -2.61
N LEU A 598 21.56 -26.87 -1.75
CA LEU A 598 20.21 -27.17 -1.25
C LEU A 598 19.11 -26.96 -2.31
N LEU A 599 19.41 -26.27 -3.41
CA LEU A 599 18.60 -26.27 -4.63
C LEU A 599 19.45 -26.90 -5.73
N SER A 600 19.28 -28.20 -5.96
CA SER A 600 20.01 -28.91 -7.02
C SER A 600 19.31 -28.74 -8.38
N SER A 601 20.12 -28.68 -9.44
CA SER A 601 19.66 -28.62 -10.84
C SER A 601 18.99 -29.90 -11.29
#